data_AF-A0AAD9LEF2-F1
#
_entry.id   AF-A0AAD9LEF2-F1
#
_cell.length_a   1.000
_cell.length_b   1.000
_cell.length_c   1.000
_cell.angle_alpha   90.00
_cell.angle_beta   90.00
_cell.angle_gamma   90.00
#
_symmetry.space_group_name_H-M   'P 1'
#
loop_
_entity.id
_entity.type
_entity.pdbx_description
1 polymer ?
#
loop_
_entity_poly.entity_id
_entity_poly.type
_entity_poly.pdbx_seq_one_letter_code
_entity_poly.pdbx_strand_id
1 'polypeptide(L)'
;MNCESALNGLGDSSMTLKASRRDCLRRMLTSFRFLSGIQRLKLPISRCCKLLDACGSHEALSDRSWIGPLGGDASFATRSTSSSEEHDARRKKTLVLDLDETLVHSSFEDTGKHDIAVEIHGDPHNKLVYVNMRPFAREFIAATSLMFEVAIFTAATPDYANPVIDALDGEKRIKTRLFRNYCTSWNGCFIKDLEIFDRELKDIIIIDNSPFSYYLHPNNAIPITSWHDNKCDRELLQLLPFLRMLSTVNDVVPILSERYPSNEIDSDIARRNTSFE
;
A
#
# COMPACT_ATOMS: atom_id res chain seq x y z
N MET A 1 -43.40 13.67 -26.81
CA MET A 1 -42.62 12.60 -27.47
C MET A 1 -41.45 12.33 -26.57
N ASN A 2 -41.49 11.20 -25.84
CA ASN A 2 -40.51 10.86 -24.81
C ASN A 2 -39.49 9.85 -25.34
N CYS A 3 -38.22 10.10 -25.03
CA CYS A 3 -37.08 9.28 -25.36
C CYS A 3 -36.98 8.07 -24.42
N GLU A 4 -37.57 6.95 -24.80
CA GLU A 4 -37.15 5.61 -24.37
C GLU A 4 -36.44 4.94 -25.54
N SER A 5 -35.11 5.01 -25.59
CA SER A 5 -34.25 4.11 -26.39
C SER A 5 -32.77 4.48 -26.20
N ALA A 6 -32.24 4.30 -25.00
CA ALA A 6 -30.79 4.26 -24.77
C ALA A 6 -30.44 3.51 -23.48
N LEU A 7 -30.99 2.30 -23.31
CA LEU A 7 -30.55 1.35 -22.28
C LEU A 7 -30.45 -0.03 -22.91
N ASN A 8 -29.37 -0.26 -23.67
CA ASN A 8 -28.88 -1.59 -24.00
C ASN A 8 -27.40 -1.44 -24.39
N GLY A 9 -26.51 -1.68 -23.42
CA GLY A 9 -25.06 -1.60 -23.66
C GLY A 9 -24.14 -1.50 -22.44
N LEU A 10 -24.61 -1.76 -21.21
CA LEU A 10 -23.74 -1.83 -20.03
C LEU A 10 -23.84 -3.23 -19.41
N GLY A 11 -22.97 -4.12 -19.87
CA GLY A 11 -22.72 -5.41 -19.24
C GLY A 11 -21.95 -5.25 -17.93
N ASP A 12 -22.61 -5.62 -16.84
CA ASP A 12 -22.08 -6.46 -15.75
C ASP A 12 -20.79 -6.10 -14.99
N SER A 13 -20.53 -4.82 -14.71
CA SER A 13 -19.52 -4.44 -13.68
C SER A 13 -20.11 -4.27 -12.26
N SER A 14 -21.43 -4.05 -12.17
CA SER A 14 -22.12 -3.76 -10.91
C SER A 14 -22.38 -4.99 -10.04
N MET A 15 -22.57 -6.18 -10.64
CA MET A 15 -22.79 -7.41 -9.87
C MET A 15 -21.49 -7.94 -9.25
N THR A 16 -20.36 -7.83 -9.96
CA THR A 16 -19.03 -8.26 -9.49
C THR A 16 -18.57 -7.43 -8.28
N LEU A 17 -18.75 -6.10 -8.33
CA LEU A 17 -18.49 -5.21 -7.19
C LEU A 17 -19.36 -5.52 -5.96
N LYS A 18 -20.62 -5.94 -6.16
CA LYS A 18 -21.53 -6.34 -5.05
C LYS A 18 -21.21 -7.73 -4.48
N ALA A 19 -20.61 -8.62 -5.26
CA ALA A 19 -20.15 -9.94 -4.81
C ALA A 19 -18.87 -9.81 -3.98
N SER A 20 -17.88 -9.07 -4.47
CA SER A 20 -16.63 -8.75 -3.74
C SER A 20 -16.92 -8.09 -2.37
N ARG A 21 -17.86 -7.14 -2.31
CA ARG A 21 -18.29 -6.53 -1.03
C ARG A 21 -18.90 -7.53 -0.03
N ARG A 22 -19.62 -8.56 -0.50
CA ARG A 22 -20.20 -9.61 0.37
C ARG A 22 -19.12 -10.56 0.89
N ASP A 23 -18.16 -10.92 0.05
CA ASP A 23 -17.04 -11.77 0.47
C ASP A 23 -16.07 -11.03 1.40
N CYS A 24 -15.86 -9.73 1.18
CA CYS A 24 -15.16 -8.82 2.08
C CYS A 24 -15.79 -8.81 3.49
N LEU A 25 -17.11 -8.60 3.60
CA LEU A 25 -17.82 -8.67 4.89
C LEU A 25 -17.75 -10.08 5.50
N ARG A 26 -17.76 -11.13 4.68
CA ARG A 26 -17.62 -12.51 5.15
C ARG A 26 -16.23 -12.77 5.74
N ARG A 27 -15.16 -12.29 5.11
CA ARG A 27 -13.78 -12.38 5.63
C ARG A 27 -13.64 -11.66 6.98
N MET A 28 -14.24 -10.48 7.12
CA MET A 28 -14.27 -9.74 8.39
C MET A 28 -15.04 -10.50 9.49
N LEU A 29 -16.19 -11.09 9.16
CA LEU A 29 -17.02 -11.85 10.10
C LEU A 29 -16.40 -13.21 10.48
N THR A 30 -15.63 -13.84 9.59
CA THR A 30 -14.94 -15.11 9.91
C THR A 30 -13.81 -14.93 10.93
N SER A 31 -13.11 -13.79 10.92
CA SER A 31 -12.11 -13.47 11.95
C SER A 31 -12.73 -13.32 13.35
N PHE A 32 -14.00 -12.94 13.43
CA PHE A 32 -14.75 -12.86 14.70
C PHE A 32 -15.18 -14.22 15.26
N ARG A 33 -15.42 -15.23 14.41
CA ARG A 33 -15.83 -16.58 14.86
C ARG A 33 -14.74 -17.32 15.64
N PHE A 34 -13.49 -16.85 15.60
CA PHE A 34 -12.41 -17.39 16.42
C PHE A 34 -12.43 -16.86 17.87
N LEU A 35 -13.17 -15.77 18.15
CA LEU A 35 -13.26 -15.17 19.49
C LEU A 35 -14.58 -15.47 20.23
N SER A 36 -15.55 -16.13 19.60
CA SER A 36 -16.80 -16.57 20.25
C SER A 36 -16.83 -18.08 20.55
N GLY A 37 -15.66 -18.70 20.73
CA GLY A 37 -15.48 -20.14 20.98
C GLY A 37 -14.95 -20.48 22.37
N ILE A 38 -15.31 -19.74 23.42
CA ILE A 38 -15.01 -20.13 24.81
C ILE A 38 -16.32 -20.42 25.53
N GLN A 39 -16.80 -21.66 25.43
CA GLN A 39 -17.67 -22.25 26.43
C GLN A 39 -17.19 -23.64 26.82
N ARG A 40 -16.65 -23.70 28.05
CA ARG A 40 -16.59 -24.84 28.98
C ARG A 40 -15.83 -26.09 28.51
N LEU A 41 -14.66 -26.30 29.10
CA LEU A 41 -14.32 -27.52 29.87
C LEU A 41 -13.08 -27.29 30.75
N LYS A 42 -13.09 -27.92 31.92
CA LYS A 42 -12.18 -27.76 33.06
C LYS A 42 -10.93 -28.69 32.95
N LEU A 43 -9.79 -28.18 33.46
CA LEU A 43 -8.66 -28.89 34.14
C LEU A 43 -7.53 -29.55 33.29
N PRO A 44 -6.31 -29.75 33.88
CA PRO A 44 -5.02 -29.26 33.35
C PRO A 44 -3.99 -30.36 33.04
N ILE A 45 -2.95 -30.08 32.24
CA ILE A 45 -1.69 -30.84 32.25
C ILE A 45 -0.48 -29.90 32.06
N SER A 46 0.53 -30.18 32.85
CA SER A 46 1.81 -29.53 33.06
C SER A 46 2.84 -29.75 31.95
N ARG A 47 3.95 -28.98 32.06
CA ARG A 47 5.29 -29.15 31.44
C ARG A 47 5.41 -28.70 29.97
N CYS A 48 6.50 -28.07 29.53
CA CYS A 48 7.85 -27.97 30.08
C CYS A 48 8.56 -26.69 29.59
N CYS A 49 9.42 -26.15 30.46
CA CYS A 49 10.36 -25.07 30.23
C CYS A 49 11.41 -25.42 29.15
N LYS A 50 11.93 -24.41 28.42
CA LYS A 50 13.24 -23.79 28.66
C LYS A 50 13.58 -22.76 27.57
N LEU A 51 14.20 -21.68 28.02
CA LEU A 51 14.78 -20.56 27.30
C LEU A 51 16.30 -20.54 27.63
N LEU A 52 17.13 -20.03 26.71
CA LEU A 52 18.54 -19.55 26.86
C LEU A 52 19.62 -20.66 27.02
N ASP A 53 20.88 -20.58 26.53
CA ASP A 53 21.78 -19.48 26.17
C ASP A 53 23.03 -19.95 25.32
N ALA A 54 23.71 -18.98 24.70
CA ALA A 54 25.18 -18.80 24.49
C ALA A 54 26.09 -19.66 23.53
N CYS A 55 26.69 -18.93 22.56
CA CYS A 55 28.11 -18.78 22.12
C CYS A 55 29.20 -19.87 22.35
N GLY A 56 30.06 -20.10 21.32
CA GLY A 56 31.49 -20.48 21.52
C GLY A 56 32.18 -21.42 20.49
N SER A 57 32.96 -20.84 19.57
CA SER A 57 34.25 -21.27 18.94
C SER A 57 34.73 -22.74 18.86
N HIS A 58 35.21 -23.19 17.68
CA HIS A 58 36.65 -23.44 17.37
C HIS A 58 36.89 -23.91 15.90
N GLU A 59 38.07 -23.58 15.38
CA GLU A 59 38.61 -23.80 14.02
C GLU A 59 39.00 -25.25 13.67
N ALA A 60 39.14 -25.58 12.37
CA ALA A 60 40.44 -25.85 11.70
C ALA A 60 40.37 -26.68 10.38
N LEU A 61 41.14 -26.21 9.36
CA LEU A 61 41.83 -26.93 8.25
C LEU A 61 40.96 -27.45 7.08
N SER A 62 41.34 -27.39 5.79
CA SER A 62 42.58 -27.15 5.02
C SER A 62 42.18 -26.86 3.55
N ASP A 63 42.65 -25.80 2.92
CA ASP A 63 43.80 -25.72 1.99
C ASP A 63 43.68 -26.53 0.67
N ARG A 64 43.54 -25.81 -0.47
CA ARG A 64 44.25 -26.05 -1.74
C ARG A 64 43.94 -24.96 -2.77
N SER A 65 44.95 -24.14 -3.02
CA SER A 65 45.12 -23.30 -4.20
C SER A 65 45.65 -24.15 -5.37
N TRP A 66 45.18 -23.88 -6.60
CA TRP A 66 45.87 -24.26 -7.84
C TRP A 66 45.75 -23.14 -8.88
N ILE A 67 46.89 -22.85 -9.51
CA ILE A 67 47.20 -21.70 -10.38
C ILE A 67 47.45 -22.24 -11.80
N GLY A 68 46.81 -21.65 -12.81
CA GLY A 68 47.24 -21.53 -14.24
C GLY A 68 47.51 -22.80 -15.07
N PRO A 69 47.72 -22.73 -16.42
CA PRO A 69 48.18 -21.56 -17.17
C PRO A 69 47.48 -21.22 -18.52
N LEU A 70 47.64 -19.94 -18.89
CA LEU A 70 47.90 -19.27 -20.18
C LEU A 70 47.76 -20.01 -21.53
N GLY A 71 47.09 -19.34 -22.47
CA GLY A 71 47.62 -19.08 -23.83
C GLY A 71 46.76 -19.54 -25.01
N GLY A 72 46.44 -18.63 -25.93
CA GLY A 72 46.08 -19.00 -27.31
C GLY A 72 45.07 -18.07 -28.00
N ASP A 73 45.58 -17.14 -28.81
CA ASP A 73 44.86 -16.23 -29.69
C ASP A 73 43.91 -16.92 -30.68
N ALA A 74 42.75 -16.32 -30.94
CA ALA A 74 42.03 -16.47 -32.21
C ALA A 74 41.06 -15.29 -32.45
N SER A 75 41.52 -14.38 -33.31
CA SER A 75 40.75 -13.61 -34.30
C SER A 75 39.28 -13.25 -34.01
N PHE A 76 39.12 -11.98 -33.70
CA PHE A 76 38.02 -11.06 -33.99
C PHE A 76 37.10 -11.50 -35.16
N ALA A 77 35.95 -12.09 -34.83
CA ALA A 77 34.76 -12.05 -35.66
C ALA A 77 33.75 -11.15 -34.93
N THR A 78 33.58 -9.92 -35.42
CA THR A 78 32.53 -9.00 -35.01
C THR A 78 31.18 -9.56 -35.44
N ARG A 79 30.66 -10.48 -34.64
CA ARG A 79 29.24 -10.75 -34.59
C ARG A 79 28.63 -9.58 -33.84
N SER A 80 28.00 -8.68 -34.59
CA SER A 80 27.09 -7.69 -34.05
C SER A 80 25.96 -8.43 -33.35
N THR A 81 26.19 -8.84 -32.11
CA THR A 81 25.12 -9.09 -31.17
C THR A 81 24.57 -7.70 -30.86
N SER A 82 23.56 -7.30 -31.62
CA SER A 82 22.53 -6.45 -31.06
C SER A 82 22.02 -7.21 -29.84
N SER A 83 22.60 -6.95 -28.68
CA SER A 83 21.95 -7.21 -27.41
C SER A 83 20.76 -6.27 -27.42
N SER A 84 19.69 -6.71 -28.07
CA SER A 84 18.37 -6.17 -27.89
C SER A 84 18.16 -6.10 -26.39
N GLU A 85 18.04 -4.88 -25.89
CA GLU A 85 17.44 -4.61 -24.60
C GLU A 85 16.02 -5.17 -24.64
N GLU A 86 15.86 -6.48 -24.45
CA GLU A 86 14.63 -7.06 -23.93
C GLU A 86 14.54 -6.62 -22.48
N HIS A 87 14.30 -5.33 -22.27
CA HIS A 87 13.85 -4.85 -20.99
C HIS A 87 12.40 -5.31 -20.86
N ASP A 88 12.26 -6.51 -20.30
CA ASP A 88 11.08 -7.12 -19.70
C ASP A 88 9.77 -6.36 -19.98
N ALA A 89 9.01 -6.79 -20.99
CA ALA A 89 7.67 -6.27 -21.31
C ALA A 89 6.62 -6.60 -20.22
N ARG A 90 7.08 -6.92 -19.01
CA ARG A 90 6.29 -7.04 -17.80
C ARG A 90 5.65 -5.69 -17.46
N ARG A 91 4.33 -5.72 -17.32
CA ARG A 91 3.56 -4.59 -16.79
C ARG A 91 4.08 -4.18 -15.41
N LYS A 92 4.31 -2.88 -15.19
CA LYS A 92 4.68 -2.32 -13.88
C LYS A 92 3.71 -2.77 -12.78
N LYS A 93 4.24 -3.08 -11.59
CA LYS A 93 3.44 -3.31 -10.37
C LYS A 93 2.61 -2.07 -10.00
N THR A 94 1.55 -2.24 -9.23
CA THR A 94 0.74 -1.11 -8.75
C THR A 94 1.18 -0.67 -7.37
N LEU A 95 1.43 0.62 -7.21
CA LEU A 95 1.68 1.27 -5.93
C LEU A 95 0.47 2.13 -5.58
N VAL A 96 -0.28 1.68 -4.59
CA VAL A 96 -1.45 2.36 -4.04
C VAL A 96 -0.99 3.26 -2.90
N LEU A 97 -1.30 4.55 -3.01
CA LEU A 97 -0.97 5.55 -1.99
C LEU A 97 -2.26 6.09 -1.38
N ASP A 98 -2.27 6.16 -0.06
CA ASP A 98 -3.22 7.01 0.65
C ASP A 98 -2.89 8.50 0.48
N LEU A 99 -3.84 9.37 0.85
CA LEU A 99 -3.73 10.82 0.68
C LEU A 99 -3.51 11.54 2.02
N ASP A 100 -4.52 11.56 2.89
CA ASP A 100 -4.54 12.32 4.14
C ASP A 100 -3.64 11.66 5.19
N GLU A 101 -2.85 12.45 5.91
CA GLU A 101 -1.78 12.01 6.82
C GLU A 101 -0.68 11.15 6.18
N THR A 102 -0.75 10.86 4.87
CA THR A 102 0.25 10.11 4.11
C THR A 102 1.05 11.01 3.17
N LEU A 103 0.39 11.74 2.26
CA LEU A 103 1.00 12.67 1.30
C LEU A 103 0.72 14.13 1.65
N VAL A 104 -0.36 14.39 2.38
CA VAL A 104 -0.79 15.74 2.78
C VAL A 104 -1.38 15.71 4.18
N HIS A 105 -1.57 16.88 4.77
CA HIS A 105 -2.38 17.06 5.96
C HIS A 105 -3.28 18.28 5.78
N SER A 106 -4.55 18.16 6.19
CA SER A 106 -5.55 19.21 6.01
C SER A 106 -6.10 19.73 7.33
N SER A 107 -6.49 21.00 7.34
CA SER A 107 -7.11 21.69 8.46
C SER A 107 -8.21 22.63 7.98
N PHE A 108 -9.18 22.88 8.84
CA PHE A 108 -10.20 23.92 8.62
C PHE A 108 -9.78 25.30 9.17
N GLU A 109 -8.65 25.36 9.87
CA GLU A 109 -8.12 26.61 10.42
C GLU A 109 -7.08 27.20 9.47
N ASP A 110 -7.27 28.47 9.08
CA ASP A 110 -6.27 29.17 8.29
C ASP A 110 -5.10 29.60 9.17
N THR A 111 -3.98 28.92 9.02
CA THR A 111 -2.72 29.27 9.69
C THR A 111 -1.86 30.25 8.88
N GLY A 112 -2.30 30.61 7.66
CA GLY A 112 -1.55 31.41 6.69
C GLY A 112 -0.32 30.72 6.09
N LYS A 113 -0.10 29.44 6.38
CA LYS A 113 1.08 28.66 5.98
C LYS A 113 0.75 27.41 5.17
N HIS A 114 -0.38 27.42 4.46
CA HIS A 114 -0.85 26.28 3.68
C HIS A 114 -0.29 26.30 2.24
N ASP A 115 -0.19 25.12 1.62
CA ASP A 115 0.27 24.97 0.24
C ASP A 115 -0.89 25.06 -0.76
N ILE A 116 -2.09 24.63 -0.35
CA ILE A 116 -3.32 24.65 -1.15
C ILE A 116 -4.50 25.08 -0.26
N ALA A 117 -5.43 25.86 -0.80
CA ALA A 117 -6.76 26.06 -0.22
C ALA A 117 -7.80 25.44 -1.16
N VAL A 118 -8.67 24.58 -0.63
CA VAL A 118 -9.69 23.84 -1.36
C VAL A 118 -11.07 24.27 -0.88
N GLU A 119 -11.92 24.69 -1.81
CA GLU A 119 -13.32 25.00 -1.52
C GLU A 119 -14.20 23.75 -1.69
N ILE A 120 -14.86 23.35 -0.60
CA ILE A 120 -15.75 22.18 -0.60
C ILE A 120 -17.13 22.61 -1.12
N HIS A 121 -17.41 22.25 -2.37
CA HIS A 121 -18.64 22.60 -3.04
C HIS A 121 -19.82 21.82 -2.44
N GLY A 122 -20.88 22.52 -2.04
CA GLY A 122 -22.08 21.91 -1.44
C GLY A 122 -22.14 21.99 0.09
N ASP A 123 -21.11 22.54 0.74
CA ASP A 123 -21.22 23.02 2.12
C ASP A 123 -21.98 24.36 2.12
N PRO A 124 -23.10 24.52 2.86
CA PRO A 124 -23.85 25.78 2.93
C PRO A 124 -23.04 26.97 3.47
N HIS A 125 -21.85 26.73 4.02
CA HIS A 125 -20.94 27.76 4.53
C HIS A 125 -19.72 28.03 3.64
N ASN A 126 -19.61 27.42 2.44
CA ASN A 126 -18.44 27.51 1.54
C ASN A 126 -17.12 27.34 2.31
N LYS A 127 -17.03 26.23 3.06
CA LYS A 127 -15.92 26.01 3.97
C LYS A 127 -14.63 25.72 3.18
N LEU A 128 -13.61 26.55 3.43
CA LEU A 128 -12.26 26.31 2.92
C LEU A 128 -11.55 25.26 3.76
N VAL A 129 -10.83 24.37 3.07
CA VAL A 129 -9.92 23.39 3.65
C VAL A 129 -8.50 23.76 3.23
N TYR A 130 -7.65 23.97 4.21
CA TYR A 130 -6.25 24.35 4.02
C TYR A 130 -5.38 23.10 4.09
N VAL A 131 -4.59 22.85 3.05
CA VAL A 131 -3.83 21.62 2.88
C VAL A 131 -2.34 21.93 2.82
N ASN A 132 -1.56 21.21 3.61
CA ASN A 132 -0.11 21.19 3.55
C ASN A 132 0.36 19.91 2.87
N MET A 133 1.37 20.01 2.02
CA MET A 133 2.03 18.86 1.41
C MET A 133 3.09 18.32 2.35
N ARG A 134 3.13 16.98 2.51
CA ARG A 134 4.23 16.31 3.18
C ARG A 134 5.52 16.58 2.41
N PRO A 135 6.64 16.87 3.10
CA PRO A 135 7.93 17.04 2.43
C PRO A 135 8.21 15.90 1.46
N PHE A 136 8.65 16.26 0.26
CA PHE A 136 9.01 15.33 -0.82
C PHE A 136 7.84 14.57 -1.47
N ALA A 137 6.57 14.91 -1.20
CA ALA A 137 5.43 14.19 -1.79
C ALA A 137 5.43 14.20 -3.33
N ARG A 138 5.76 15.33 -3.95
CA ARG A 138 5.81 15.45 -5.42
C ARG A 138 6.95 14.63 -6.01
N GLU A 139 8.13 14.73 -5.40
CA GLU A 139 9.33 14.00 -5.76
C GLU A 139 9.14 12.49 -5.60
N PHE A 140 8.42 12.08 -4.55
CA PHE A 140 8.06 10.70 -4.30
C PHE A 140 7.13 10.16 -5.40
N ILE A 141 6.07 10.89 -5.78
CA ILE A 141 5.19 10.52 -6.90
C ILE A 141 6.01 10.44 -8.21
N ALA A 142 6.87 11.42 -8.46
CA ALA A 142 7.72 11.44 -9.65
C ALA A 142 8.62 10.19 -9.71
N ALA A 143 9.37 9.91 -8.65
CA ALA A 143 10.30 8.79 -8.58
C ALA A 143 9.57 7.44 -8.66
N THR A 144 8.46 7.26 -7.93
CA THR A 144 7.71 6.00 -7.93
C THR A 144 7.01 5.74 -9.25
N SER A 145 6.56 6.77 -9.99
CA SER A 145 5.95 6.62 -11.32
C SER A 145 6.88 5.99 -12.36
N LEU A 146 8.19 6.12 -12.18
CA LEU A 146 9.18 5.47 -13.05
C LEU A 146 9.19 3.95 -12.86
N MET A 147 8.84 3.48 -11.66
CA MET A 147 8.92 2.08 -11.25
C MET A 147 7.55 1.39 -11.17
N PHE A 148 6.47 2.14 -10.95
CA PHE A 148 5.14 1.63 -10.63
C PHE A 148 4.00 2.28 -11.44
N GLU A 149 2.95 1.49 -11.61
CA GLU A 149 1.52 1.84 -11.66
C GLU A 149 1.06 2.68 -10.46
N VAL A 150 1.27 4.00 -10.40
CA VAL A 150 0.84 4.79 -9.21
C VAL A 150 -0.68 5.05 -9.22
N ALA A 151 -1.34 4.69 -8.12
CA ALA A 151 -2.75 4.92 -7.85
C ALA A 151 -2.95 5.64 -6.51
N ILE A 152 -3.89 6.58 -6.45
CA ILE A 152 -4.40 7.13 -5.18
C ILE A 152 -5.63 6.31 -4.79
N PHE A 153 -5.69 5.83 -3.55
CA PHE A 153 -6.89 5.27 -2.96
C PHE A 153 -7.10 5.94 -1.61
N THR A 154 -8.04 6.88 -1.53
CA THR A 154 -8.31 7.69 -0.32
C THR A 154 -9.72 7.44 0.22
N ALA A 155 -9.88 7.55 1.54
CA ALA A 155 -11.17 7.60 2.19
C ALA A 155 -11.84 8.98 2.11
N ALA A 156 -11.25 9.96 1.43
CA ALA A 156 -11.84 11.27 1.19
C ALA A 156 -12.79 11.27 -0.02
N THR A 157 -13.63 12.31 -0.11
CA THR A 157 -14.56 12.49 -1.23
C THR A 157 -13.89 13.19 -2.42
N PRO A 158 -14.40 12.99 -3.65
CA PRO A 158 -13.76 13.50 -4.86
C PRO A 158 -13.63 15.02 -4.95
N ASP A 159 -14.58 15.75 -4.36
CA ASP A 159 -14.65 17.22 -4.29
C ASP A 159 -13.47 17.83 -3.50
N TYR A 160 -13.02 17.15 -2.45
CA TYR A 160 -11.79 17.51 -1.74
C TYR A 160 -10.54 16.94 -2.44
N ALA A 161 -10.55 15.65 -2.74
CA ALA A 161 -9.34 14.93 -3.11
C ALA A 161 -8.84 15.29 -4.52
N ASN A 162 -9.72 15.56 -5.49
CA ASN A 162 -9.27 15.89 -6.85
C ASN A 162 -8.41 17.15 -6.91
N PRO A 163 -8.85 18.31 -6.35
CA PRO A 163 -8.02 19.51 -6.29
C PRO A 163 -6.64 19.27 -5.64
N VAL A 164 -6.60 18.48 -4.56
CA VAL A 164 -5.34 18.15 -3.87
C VAL A 164 -4.42 17.29 -4.75
N ILE A 165 -4.97 16.27 -5.39
CA ILE A 165 -4.20 15.38 -6.28
C ILE A 165 -3.70 16.14 -7.52
N ASP A 166 -4.54 16.99 -8.11
CA ASP A 166 -4.17 17.84 -9.25
C ASP A 166 -3.05 18.81 -8.87
N ALA A 167 -3.12 19.37 -7.66
CA ALA A 167 -2.07 20.19 -7.12
C ALA A 167 -0.78 19.36 -6.96
N LEU A 168 -0.80 18.16 -6.37
CA LEU A 168 0.37 17.30 -6.17
C LEU A 168 1.03 16.82 -7.47
N ASP A 169 0.23 16.45 -8.48
CA ASP A 169 0.69 15.74 -9.68
C ASP A 169 0.38 16.51 -10.98
N GLY A 170 1.07 17.63 -11.17
CA GLY A 170 0.92 18.46 -12.37
C GLY A 170 1.29 17.75 -13.69
N GLU A 171 2.06 16.66 -13.61
CA GLU A 171 2.51 15.86 -14.77
C GLU A 171 1.60 14.65 -15.06
N LYS A 172 0.51 14.46 -14.32
CA LYS A 172 -0.47 13.37 -14.52
C LYS A 172 0.19 11.97 -14.51
N ARG A 173 1.11 11.78 -13.57
CA ARG A 173 1.82 10.53 -13.30
C ARG A 173 0.93 9.50 -12.61
N ILE A 174 -0.01 9.93 -11.78
CA ILE A 174 -1.03 9.11 -11.11
C ILE A 174 -2.04 8.64 -12.15
N LYS A 175 -2.22 7.32 -12.26
CA LYS A 175 -3.07 6.69 -13.30
C LYS A 175 -4.47 6.37 -12.84
N THR A 176 -4.65 6.13 -11.55
CA THR A 176 -5.96 5.76 -10.97
C THR A 176 -6.22 6.58 -9.72
N ARG A 177 -7.46 7.05 -9.56
CA ARG A 177 -7.96 7.75 -8.36
C ARG A 177 -9.21 7.04 -7.84
N LEU A 178 -9.12 6.43 -6.66
CA LEU A 178 -10.22 5.79 -5.97
C LEU A 178 -10.52 6.60 -4.70
N PHE A 179 -11.78 6.96 -4.53
CA PHE A 179 -12.27 7.79 -3.42
C PHE A 179 -13.14 6.98 -2.46
N ARG A 180 -13.70 7.65 -1.44
CA ARG A 180 -14.55 7.08 -0.40
C ARG A 180 -15.62 6.10 -0.89
N ASN A 181 -16.25 6.36 -2.03
CA ASN A 181 -17.32 5.53 -2.59
C ASN A 181 -16.86 4.12 -3.03
N TYR A 182 -15.54 3.94 -3.23
CA TYR A 182 -14.92 2.66 -3.54
C TYR A 182 -14.49 1.88 -2.28
N CYS A 183 -14.38 2.55 -1.14
CA CYS A 183 -14.08 1.88 0.13
C CYS A 183 -15.26 1.01 0.58
N THR A 184 -14.95 -0.08 1.29
CA THR A 184 -15.92 -0.80 2.11
C THR A 184 -16.00 -0.14 3.47
N SER A 185 -17.17 0.41 3.81
CA SER A 185 -17.42 0.98 5.15
C SER A 185 -17.76 -0.12 6.14
N TRP A 186 -17.04 -0.19 7.25
CA TRP A 186 -17.27 -1.14 8.34
C TRP A 186 -16.98 -0.48 9.69
N ASN A 187 -17.97 -0.44 10.60
CA ASN A 187 -17.87 0.17 11.93
C ASN A 187 -17.23 1.58 11.93
N GLY A 188 -17.65 2.43 10.98
CA GLY A 188 -17.12 3.79 10.84
C GLY A 188 -15.71 3.88 10.23
N CYS A 189 -15.07 2.75 9.93
CA CYS A 189 -13.79 2.69 9.24
C CYS A 189 -14.00 2.48 7.73
N PHE A 190 -13.04 2.96 6.93
CA PHE A 190 -13.03 2.79 5.48
C PHE A 190 -11.91 1.83 5.09
N ILE A 191 -12.30 0.69 4.52
CA ILE A 191 -11.40 -0.41 4.16
C ILE A 191 -11.21 -0.40 2.64
N LYS A 192 -9.96 -0.47 2.21
CA LYS A 192 -9.50 -0.38 0.82
C LYS A 192 -9.21 -1.79 0.32
N ASP A 193 -10.20 -2.41 -0.30
CA ASP A 193 -10.05 -3.75 -0.87
C ASP A 193 -9.20 -3.68 -2.14
N LEU A 194 -8.01 -4.28 -2.10
CA LEU A 194 -7.05 -4.29 -3.22
C LEU A 194 -7.51 -5.21 -4.37
N GLU A 195 -8.48 -6.10 -4.15
CA GLU A 195 -9.06 -6.93 -5.23
C GLU A 195 -9.83 -6.08 -6.26
N ILE A 196 -10.06 -4.78 -6.01
CA ILE A 196 -10.61 -3.86 -7.01
C ILE A 196 -9.67 -3.63 -8.20
N PHE A 197 -8.37 -3.81 -7.99
CA PHE A 197 -7.40 -3.75 -9.08
C PHE A 197 -7.43 -5.08 -9.83
N ASP A 198 -7.58 -5.02 -11.16
CA ASP A 198 -7.57 -6.20 -12.04
C ASP A 198 -6.13 -6.75 -12.22
N ARG A 199 -5.53 -7.18 -11.09
CA ARG A 199 -4.15 -7.65 -10.97
C ARG A 199 -4.03 -8.64 -9.81
N GLU A 200 -3.02 -9.51 -9.87
CA GLU A 200 -2.68 -10.38 -8.75
C GLU A 200 -2.06 -9.58 -7.59
N LEU A 201 -2.38 -9.96 -6.35
CA LEU A 201 -1.87 -9.31 -5.14
C LEU A 201 -0.33 -9.29 -5.06
N LYS A 202 0.35 -10.28 -5.65
CA LYS A 202 1.82 -10.34 -5.73
C LYS A 202 2.46 -9.12 -6.41
N ASP A 203 1.67 -8.34 -7.16
CA ASP A 203 2.09 -7.16 -7.91
C ASP A 203 1.43 -5.85 -7.38
N ILE A 204 0.79 -5.87 -6.20
CA ILE A 204 0.16 -4.68 -5.60
C ILE A 204 0.77 -4.38 -4.24
N ILE A 205 1.11 -3.11 -4.01
CA ILE A 205 1.61 -2.58 -2.73
C ILE A 205 0.71 -1.44 -2.31
N ILE A 206 0.32 -1.36 -1.04
CA ILE A 206 -0.37 -0.20 -0.46
C ILE A 206 0.51 0.49 0.60
N ILE A 207 0.57 1.82 0.55
CA ILE A 207 1.17 2.67 1.59
C ILE A 207 0.06 3.49 2.23
N ASP A 208 -0.15 3.31 3.52
CA ASP A 208 -1.23 3.92 4.28
C ASP A 208 -0.83 4.03 5.75
N ASN A 209 -1.25 5.11 6.41
CA ASN A 209 -0.96 5.35 7.82
C ASN A 209 -1.95 4.64 8.75
N SER A 210 -3.08 4.14 8.22
CA SER A 210 -4.13 3.50 9.01
C SER A 210 -4.18 2.00 8.74
N PRO A 211 -3.91 1.16 9.76
CA PRO A 211 -4.05 -0.30 9.66
C PRO A 211 -5.42 -0.81 9.22
N PHE A 212 -6.48 -0.04 9.50
CA PHE A 212 -7.83 -0.38 9.07
C PHE A 212 -8.00 -0.29 7.55
N SER A 213 -7.27 0.61 6.89
CA SER A 213 -7.37 0.81 5.45
C SER A 213 -7.00 -0.45 4.68
N TYR A 214 -5.96 -1.16 5.10
CA TYR A 214 -5.47 -2.38 4.45
C TYR A 214 -5.82 -3.67 5.22
N TYR A 215 -6.85 -3.63 6.07
CA TYR A 215 -7.24 -4.74 6.94
C TYR A 215 -7.40 -6.09 6.21
N LEU A 216 -7.88 -6.08 4.96
CA LEU A 216 -8.08 -7.29 4.17
C LEU A 216 -6.79 -7.84 3.55
N HIS A 217 -5.78 -6.99 3.37
CA HIS A 217 -4.54 -7.30 2.65
C HIS A 217 -3.31 -6.79 3.43
N PRO A 218 -3.13 -7.18 4.70
CA PRO A 218 -2.07 -6.64 5.54
C PRO A 218 -0.67 -7.01 5.02
N ASN A 219 -0.57 -8.15 4.33
CA ASN A 219 0.67 -8.62 3.71
C ASN A 219 1.06 -7.87 2.43
N ASN A 220 0.23 -6.93 1.98
CA ASN A 220 0.52 -6.03 0.86
C ASN A 220 0.86 -4.61 1.33
N ALA A 221 0.86 -4.36 2.64
CA ALA A 221 0.96 -3.03 3.21
C ALA A 221 2.39 -2.66 3.61
N ILE A 222 2.73 -1.40 3.39
CA ILE A 222 3.82 -0.70 4.04
C ILE A 222 3.17 0.34 4.96
N PRO A 223 3.14 0.10 6.28
CA PRO A 223 2.72 1.12 7.23
C PRO A 223 3.64 2.34 7.12
N ILE A 224 3.06 3.53 7.14
CA ILE A 224 3.78 4.81 7.16
C ILE A 224 3.32 5.63 8.35
N THR A 225 4.19 6.45 8.94
CA THR A 225 3.75 7.31 10.04
C THR A 225 2.82 8.42 9.53
N SER A 226 1.78 8.72 10.32
CA SER A 226 0.91 9.87 10.09
C SER A 226 1.73 11.15 10.12
N TRP A 227 1.55 11.98 9.10
CA TRP A 227 2.20 13.27 8.99
C TRP A 227 1.21 14.41 9.18
N HIS A 228 1.64 15.46 9.88
CA HIS A 228 0.81 16.63 10.19
C HIS A 228 1.48 17.94 9.76
N ASP A 229 2.66 18.25 10.30
CA ASP A 229 3.30 19.55 10.08
C ASP A 229 4.84 19.52 10.06
N ASN A 230 5.46 18.38 10.37
CA ASN A 230 6.91 18.27 10.48
C ASN A 230 7.58 18.49 9.12
N LYS A 231 8.14 19.68 8.90
CA LYS A 231 8.84 20.06 7.67
C LYS A 231 10.21 19.37 7.48
N CYS A 232 10.75 18.75 8.55
CA CYS A 232 11.97 17.96 8.50
C CYS A 232 11.70 16.46 8.23
N ASP A 233 10.43 16.07 8.03
CA ASP A 233 10.05 14.71 7.66
C ASP A 233 10.79 14.26 6.39
N ARG A 234 11.24 13.00 6.40
CA ARG A 234 11.95 12.36 5.29
C ARG A 234 11.44 10.96 4.99
N GLU A 235 10.31 10.56 5.56
CA GLU A 235 9.88 9.15 5.52
C GLU A 235 9.61 8.69 4.08
N LEU A 236 8.94 9.53 3.28
CA LEU A 236 8.70 9.26 1.85
C LEU A 236 10.02 9.00 1.10
N LEU A 237 11.05 9.82 1.32
CA LEU A 237 12.36 9.60 0.69
C LEU A 237 13.02 8.30 1.15
N GLN A 238 12.91 7.99 2.45
CA GLN A 238 13.51 6.79 3.04
C GLN A 238 12.86 5.50 2.52
N LEU A 239 11.61 5.56 2.04
CA LEU A 239 10.94 4.43 1.40
C LEU A 239 11.43 4.13 -0.03
N LEU A 240 11.99 5.11 -0.75
CA LEU A 240 12.35 4.95 -2.17
C LEU A 240 13.32 3.78 -2.45
N PRO A 241 14.39 3.55 -1.68
CA PRO A 241 15.28 2.41 -1.93
C PRO A 241 14.57 1.06 -1.78
N PHE A 242 13.67 0.94 -0.81
CA PHE A 242 12.91 -0.28 -0.59
C PHE A 242 11.88 -0.51 -1.69
N LEU A 243 11.16 0.54 -2.10
CA LEU A 243 10.23 0.47 -3.22
C LEU A 243 10.94 0.10 -4.52
N ARG A 244 12.16 0.61 -4.76
CA ARG A 244 12.97 0.20 -5.91
C ARG A 244 13.24 -1.31 -5.90
N MET A 245 13.62 -1.88 -4.75
CA MET A 245 13.81 -3.32 -4.62
C MET A 245 12.49 -4.09 -4.85
N LEU A 246 11.36 -3.64 -4.30
CA LEU A 246 10.06 -4.27 -4.53
C LEU A 246 9.60 -4.19 -6.00
N SER A 247 10.04 -3.18 -6.75
CA SER A 247 9.71 -3.08 -8.17
C SER A 247 10.30 -4.23 -9.00
N THR A 248 11.41 -4.85 -8.55
CA THR A 248 12.13 -5.89 -9.31
C THR A 248 11.78 -7.32 -8.91
N VAL A 249 11.18 -7.55 -7.74
CA VAL A 249 10.86 -8.91 -7.26
C VAL A 249 9.67 -9.52 -8.00
N ASN A 250 9.52 -10.85 -7.98
CA ASN A 250 8.37 -11.50 -8.62
C ASN A 250 7.09 -11.41 -7.78
N ASP A 251 7.23 -11.50 -6.46
CA ASP A 251 6.13 -11.44 -5.51
C ASP A 251 6.53 -10.56 -4.33
N VAL A 252 5.73 -9.52 -4.07
CA VAL A 252 5.99 -8.59 -2.96
C VAL A 252 5.52 -9.13 -1.62
N VAL A 253 4.55 -10.06 -1.62
CA VAL A 253 3.81 -10.48 -0.42
C VAL A 253 4.74 -11.14 0.60
N PRO A 254 5.61 -12.13 0.26
CA PRO A 254 6.49 -12.74 1.24
C PRO A 254 7.45 -11.74 1.89
N ILE A 255 7.96 -10.78 1.12
CA ILE A 255 8.92 -9.77 1.58
C ILE A 255 8.24 -8.76 2.51
N LEU A 256 7.02 -8.34 2.16
CA LEU A 256 6.24 -7.43 2.99
C LEU A 256 5.77 -8.12 4.27
N SER A 257 5.29 -9.36 4.21
CA SER A 257 4.92 -10.15 5.38
C SER A 257 6.06 -10.38 6.36
N GLU A 258 7.27 -10.62 5.85
CA GLU A 258 8.46 -10.77 6.69
C GLU A 258 8.85 -9.46 7.38
N ARG A 259 8.79 -8.34 6.62
CA ARG A 259 9.18 -7.03 7.15
C ARG A 259 8.12 -6.40 8.08
N TYR A 260 6.84 -6.62 7.79
CA TYR A 260 5.69 -6.02 8.47
C TYR A 260 4.69 -7.12 8.86
N PRO A 261 4.95 -7.89 9.94
CA PRO A 261 4.09 -8.98 10.35
C PRO A 261 2.69 -8.48 10.78
N SER A 262 1.64 -9.14 10.30
CA SER A 262 0.23 -8.75 10.48
C SER A 262 -0.27 -8.70 11.93
N ASN A 263 0.48 -9.24 12.89
CA ASN A 263 0.07 -9.48 14.26
C ASN A 263 -0.18 -8.19 15.07
N GLU A 264 0.24 -7.03 14.56
CA GLU A 264 0.06 -5.74 15.23
C GLU A 264 -1.34 -5.14 15.00
N ILE A 265 -2.00 -5.45 13.88
CA ILE A 265 -3.27 -4.85 13.46
C ILE A 265 -4.43 -5.27 14.37
N ASP A 266 -4.46 -6.56 14.76
CA ASP A 266 -5.50 -7.09 15.65
C ASP A 266 -5.43 -6.45 17.06
N SER A 267 -4.23 -6.08 17.52
CA SER A 267 -4.04 -5.44 18.82
C SER A 267 -4.60 -4.01 18.87
N ASP A 268 -4.50 -3.26 17.78
CA ASP A 268 -5.03 -1.91 17.67
C ASP A 268 -6.55 -1.89 17.47
N ILE A 269 -7.09 -2.90 16.77
CA ILE A 269 -8.55 -3.13 16.68
C ILE A 269 -9.13 -3.43 18.06
N ALA A 270 -8.48 -4.31 18.83
CA ALA A 270 -8.92 -4.65 20.18
C ALA A 270 -8.96 -3.42 21.12
N ARG A 271 -7.94 -2.54 21.06
CA ARG A 271 -7.88 -1.33 21.89
C ARG A 271 -8.93 -0.28 21.56
N ARG A 272 -9.31 -0.13 20.29
CA ARG A 272 -10.32 0.87 19.88
C ARG A 272 -11.75 0.41 20.19
N ASN A 273 -12.04 -0.88 20.11
CA ASN A 273 -13.36 -1.42 20.49
C ASN A 273 -13.63 -1.32 22.01
N THR A 274 -12.61 -1.29 22.86
CA THR A 274 -12.76 -1.07 24.31
C THR A 274 -12.93 0.41 24.69
N SER A 275 -12.84 1.34 23.74
CA SER A 275 -12.94 2.78 24.00
C SER A 275 -14.35 3.34 23.72
N PHE A 276 -15.28 2.48 23.30
CA PHE A 276 -16.67 2.82 22.96
C PHE A 276 -17.71 2.10 23.84
N GLU A 277 -17.29 1.47 24.93
CA GLU A 277 -18.15 1.02 26.05
C GLU A 277 -17.99 1.97 27.24
#